data_AF-A0A5K1K282-F1
#
_entry.id   AF-A0A5K1K282-F1
#
_cell.length_a   1.000
_cell.length_b   1.000
_cell.length_c   1.000
_cell.angle_alpha   90.00
_cell.angle_beta   90.00
_cell.angle_gamma   90.00
#
_symmetry.space_group_name_H-M   'P 1'
#
loop_
_entity.id
_entity.type
_entity.pdbx_description
1 polymer ?
#
loop_
_entity_poly.entity_id
_entity_poly.type
_entity_poly.pdbx_seq_one_letter_code
_entity_poly.pdbx_strand_id
1 'polypeptide(L)'
;MVYLWDNYIQLTDARQVILIGHGPGCAPLMSLIQQRATSVMKTVKGVVQVVGHHNVPYTPRDMEVLRQWYYDASSFCPSSWREQSSLTCRRLDRMQNSIVIVPANHRIFQNPKTFKKHGTIFRIAEEKPIKLIIKAMPGIQSYIQEKLGSSPHANGTTKP
;
A
#
# COMPACT_ATOMS: atom_id res chain seq x y z
N MET A 1 -7.84 -14.43 5.92
CA MET A 1 -8.38 -13.20 5.28
C MET A 1 -9.42 -13.46 4.21
N VAL A 2 -9.30 -14.51 3.37
CA VAL A 2 -10.30 -14.83 2.33
C VAL A 2 -11.73 -14.95 2.89
N TYR A 3 -11.90 -15.64 4.04
CA TYR A 3 -13.20 -15.74 4.69
C TYR A 3 -13.85 -14.38 5.01
N LEU A 4 -13.08 -13.42 5.53
CA LEU A 4 -13.59 -12.08 5.84
C LEU A 4 -13.96 -11.31 4.58
N TRP A 5 -13.20 -11.51 3.51
CA TRP A 5 -13.49 -10.90 2.23
C TRP A 5 -14.82 -11.40 1.67
N ASP A 6 -14.96 -12.72 1.53
CA ASP A 6 -16.11 -13.33 0.86
C ASP A 6 -17.41 -13.13 1.67
N ASN A 7 -17.35 -13.18 3.00
CA ASN A 7 -18.55 -13.16 3.84
C ASN A 7 -18.96 -11.78 4.37
N TYR A 8 -18.06 -10.80 4.36
CA TYR A 8 -18.35 -9.47 4.91
C TYR A 8 -18.03 -8.36 3.92
N ILE A 9 -16.79 -8.28 3.44
CA ILE A 9 -16.35 -7.12 2.65
C ILE A 9 -17.00 -7.12 1.26
N GLN A 10 -17.01 -8.26 0.57
CA GLN A 10 -17.56 -8.39 -0.79
C GLN A 10 -19.07 -8.17 -0.83
N LEU A 11 -19.78 -8.49 0.26
CA LEU A 11 -21.23 -8.30 0.37
C LEU A 11 -21.61 -6.85 0.71
N THR A 12 -20.66 -6.02 1.12
CA THR A 12 -20.91 -4.60 1.37
C THR A 12 -20.93 -3.79 0.08
N ASP A 13 -21.66 -2.67 0.08
CA ASP A 13 -21.60 -1.65 -0.98
C ASP A 13 -20.31 -0.79 -0.94
N ALA A 14 -19.31 -1.19 -0.15
CA ALA A 14 -18.07 -0.43 -0.03
C ALA A 14 -17.27 -0.46 -1.35
N ARG A 15 -17.16 0.71 -1.99
CA ARG A 15 -16.41 0.88 -3.26
C ARG A 15 -15.00 1.44 -3.06
N GLN A 16 -14.66 1.82 -1.83
CA GLN A 16 -13.40 2.44 -1.48
C GLN A 16 -12.83 1.78 -0.23
N VAL A 17 -12.09 0.69 -0.43
CA VAL A 17 -11.48 -0.10 0.65
C VAL A 17 -9.98 0.13 0.65
N ILE A 18 -9.37 0.27 1.84
CA ILE A 18 -7.91 0.27 2.01
C ILE A 18 -7.52 -0.96 2.80
N LEU A 19 -6.55 -1.71 2.30
CA LEU A 19 -6.01 -2.88 2.98
C LEU A 19 -4.72 -2.48 3.71
N ILE A 20 -4.66 -2.70 5.03
CA ILE A 20 -3.45 -2.41 5.83
C ILE A 20 -2.96 -3.70 6.48
N GLY A 21 -1.74 -4.09 6.12
CA GLY A 21 -1.02 -5.23 6.68
C GLY A 21 0.09 -4.79 7.61
N HIS A 22 0.22 -5.48 8.74
CA HIS A 22 1.32 -5.27 9.67
C HIS A 22 2.03 -6.59 9.98
N GLY A 23 3.36 -6.55 9.95
CA GLY A 23 4.25 -7.68 10.19
C GLY A 23 3.82 -8.94 9.41
N PRO A 24 3.60 -10.07 10.10
CA PRO A 24 3.19 -11.32 9.45
C PRO A 24 1.82 -11.25 8.78
N GLY A 25 0.97 -10.27 9.12
CA GLY A 25 -0.33 -10.05 8.51
C GLY A 25 -0.27 -9.63 7.03
N CYS A 26 0.90 -9.23 6.53
CA CYS A 26 1.10 -8.90 5.12
C CYS A 26 0.97 -10.14 4.20
N ALA A 27 1.37 -11.32 4.67
CA ALA A 27 1.30 -12.55 3.87
C ALA A 27 -0.16 -13.00 3.60
N PRO A 28 -1.06 -13.06 4.60
CA PRO A 28 -2.49 -13.31 4.37
C PRO A 28 -3.16 -12.26 3.47
N LEU A 29 -2.74 -10.99 3.52
CA LEU A 29 -3.25 -9.96 2.62
C LEU A 29 -2.82 -10.19 1.17
N MET A 30 -1.56 -10.55 0.95
CA MET A 30 -1.10 -10.88 -0.40
C MET A 30 -1.82 -12.13 -0.93
N SER A 31 -2.04 -13.15 -0.10
CA SER A 31 -2.82 -14.34 -0.46
C SER A 31 -4.27 -13.99 -0.84
N LEU A 32 -4.91 -13.05 -0.12
CA LEU A 32 -6.24 -12.53 -0.48
C LEU A 32 -6.22 -11.84 -1.84
N ILE A 33 -5.25 -10.96 -2.08
CA ILE A 33 -5.10 -10.21 -3.34
C ILE A 33 -4.95 -11.18 -4.53
N GLN A 34 -4.18 -12.27 -4.36
CA GLN A 34 -3.98 -13.29 -5.38
C GLN A 34 -5.25 -14.11 -5.63
N GLN A 35 -5.91 -14.60 -4.58
CA GLN A 35 -7.07 -15.48 -4.70
C GLN A 35 -8.37 -14.77 -5.11
N ARG A 36 -8.45 -13.45 -4.91
CA ARG A 36 -9.65 -12.63 -5.18
C ARG A 36 -9.33 -11.39 -6.01
N ALA A 37 -8.33 -11.46 -6.89
CA ALA A 37 -7.78 -10.34 -7.66
C ALA A 37 -8.86 -9.45 -8.30
N THR A 38 -9.83 -10.02 -9.01
CA THR A 38 -10.88 -9.26 -9.71
C THR A 38 -11.75 -8.44 -8.76
N SER A 39 -12.17 -9.03 -7.64
CA SER A 39 -13.01 -8.35 -6.65
C SER A 39 -12.19 -7.27 -5.92
N VAL A 40 -10.96 -7.60 -5.53
CA VAL A 40 -10.03 -6.70 -4.85
C VAL A 40 -9.69 -5.49 -5.72
N MET A 41 -9.32 -5.68 -6.98
CA MET A 41 -8.97 -4.57 -7.89
C MET A 41 -10.13 -3.61 -8.14
N LYS A 42 -11.39 -4.08 -8.02
CA LYS A 42 -12.59 -3.25 -8.21
C LYS A 42 -12.88 -2.35 -7.01
N THR A 43 -12.69 -2.83 -5.79
CA THR A 43 -13.10 -2.14 -4.55
C THR A 43 -11.94 -1.53 -3.77
N VAL A 44 -10.74 -2.11 -3.85
CA VAL A 44 -9.56 -1.62 -3.12
C VAL A 44 -8.92 -0.47 -3.87
N LYS A 45 -8.68 0.64 -3.17
CA LYS A 45 -8.01 1.84 -3.71
C LYS A 45 -6.53 1.90 -3.33
N GLY A 46 -6.13 1.16 -2.30
CA GLY A 46 -4.75 1.13 -1.85
C GLY A 46 -4.44 -0.02 -0.90
N VAL A 47 -3.20 -0.47 -0.95
CA VAL A 47 -2.63 -1.51 -0.08
C VAL A 47 -1.43 -0.93 0.66
N VAL A 48 -1.45 -0.97 1.99
CA VAL A 48 -0.38 -0.51 2.87
C VAL A 48 0.19 -1.74 3.57
N GLN A 49 1.51 -1.93 3.49
CA GLN A 49 2.17 -3.06 4.13
C GLN A 49 3.31 -2.57 5.02
N VAL A 50 3.20 -2.80 6.32
CA VAL A 50 4.23 -2.49 7.31
C VAL A 50 4.92 -3.80 7.68
N VAL A 51 5.97 -4.17 6.95
CA VAL A 51 6.51 -5.54 6.97
C VAL A 51 7.43 -5.80 8.18
N GLY A 52 8.10 -4.78 8.71
CA GLY A 52 9.12 -4.99 9.74
C GLY A 52 10.30 -5.81 9.21
N HIS A 53 10.79 -6.80 9.98
CA HIS A 53 11.90 -7.68 9.60
C HIS A 53 11.48 -8.95 8.86
N HIS A 54 10.19 -9.07 8.52
CA HIS A 54 9.66 -10.23 7.82
C HIS A 54 9.91 -10.14 6.31
N ASN A 55 9.77 -11.26 5.61
CA ASN A 55 9.91 -11.24 4.16
C ASN A 55 8.76 -10.42 3.53
N VAL A 56 9.13 -9.48 2.67
CA VAL A 56 8.15 -8.69 1.90
C VAL A 56 7.47 -9.62 0.91
N PRO A 57 6.12 -9.75 0.97
CA PRO A 57 5.41 -10.60 0.04
C PRO A 57 5.46 -10.00 -1.36
N TYR A 58 5.48 -10.87 -2.37
CA TYR A 58 5.53 -10.47 -3.78
C TYR A 58 4.30 -10.96 -4.51
N THR A 59 3.86 -10.17 -5.49
CA THR A 59 2.79 -10.56 -6.41
C THR A 59 3.36 -11.58 -7.40
N PRO A 60 2.65 -12.69 -7.68
CA PRO A 60 3.16 -13.73 -8.56
C PRO A 60 3.18 -13.23 -10.01
N ARG A 61 4.01 -13.86 -10.85
CA ARG A 61 4.32 -13.39 -12.21
C ARG A 61 3.30 -13.80 -13.27
N ASP A 62 2.49 -14.80 -12.95
CA ASP A 62 1.42 -15.37 -13.75
C ASP A 62 0.28 -14.36 -14.01
N MET A 63 -0.01 -13.47 -13.06
CA MET A 63 -1.09 -12.50 -13.16
C MET A 63 -0.57 -11.10 -13.53
N GLU A 64 -0.33 -10.87 -14.82
CA GLU A 64 0.19 -9.59 -15.30
C GLU A 64 -0.72 -8.39 -15.00
N VAL A 65 -2.03 -8.53 -15.14
CA VAL A 65 -2.99 -7.44 -14.86
C VAL A 65 -2.94 -7.03 -13.38
N LEU A 66 -2.90 -8.01 -12.48
CA LEU A 66 -2.79 -7.76 -11.04
C LEU A 66 -1.45 -7.12 -10.71
N ARG A 67 -0.37 -7.63 -11.32
CA ARG A 67 0.98 -7.09 -11.19
C ARG A 67 1.03 -5.64 -11.64
N GLN A 68 0.46 -5.35 -12.81
CA GLN A 68 0.33 -4.00 -13.33
C GLN A 68 -0.45 -3.16 -12.33
N TRP A 69 -1.68 -3.50 -11.97
CA TRP A 69 -2.48 -2.75 -10.98
C TRP A 69 -1.74 -2.50 -9.66
N TYR A 70 -1.02 -3.50 -9.14
CA TYR A 70 -0.32 -3.42 -7.87
C TYR A 70 0.87 -2.44 -7.90
N TYR A 71 1.55 -2.36 -9.05
CA TYR A 71 2.64 -1.41 -9.31
C TYR A 71 2.18 -0.15 -10.05
N ASP A 72 0.93 -0.10 -10.51
CA ASP A 72 0.45 0.97 -11.36
C ASP A 72 0.33 2.22 -10.52
N ALA A 73 0.79 3.30 -11.13
CA ALA A 73 1.25 4.44 -10.39
C ALA A 73 0.68 5.73 -10.97
N SER A 74 -0.04 6.47 -10.12
CA SER A 74 -0.68 7.75 -10.45
C SER A 74 -0.31 8.81 -9.40
N SER A 75 0.83 9.49 -9.60
CA SER A 75 1.36 10.72 -8.92
C SER A 75 1.08 11.00 -7.42
N PHE A 76 2.10 10.91 -6.53
CA PHE A 76 2.16 11.60 -5.21
C PHE A 76 3.48 11.36 -4.47
N CYS A 77 3.99 12.41 -3.80
CA CYS A 77 4.97 12.33 -2.72
C CYS A 77 4.54 13.31 -1.60
N PRO A 78 4.09 12.83 -0.43
CA PRO A 78 3.63 13.70 0.65
C PRO A 78 4.80 14.52 1.21
N SER A 79 4.54 15.80 1.52
CA SER A 79 5.53 16.72 2.11
C SER A 79 6.09 16.22 3.44
N SER A 80 5.29 15.48 4.23
CA SER A 80 5.69 14.87 5.50
C SER A 80 6.79 13.80 5.39
N TRP A 81 6.99 13.20 4.21
CA TRP A 81 8.03 12.20 3.95
C TRP A 81 9.28 12.77 3.27
N ARG A 82 9.23 14.04 2.88
CA ARG A 82 10.34 14.73 2.22
C ARG A 82 11.56 14.84 3.15
N GLU A 83 11.33 14.91 4.46
CA GLU A 83 12.36 15.16 5.47
C GLU A 83 13.10 13.89 5.94
N GLN A 84 12.52 12.70 5.78
CA GLN A 84 13.14 11.41 6.17
C GLN A 84 13.90 10.72 5.02
N SER A 85 13.89 11.31 3.83
CA SER A 85 14.43 10.73 2.60
C SER A 85 15.76 11.38 2.22
N SER A 86 16.78 11.31 3.08
CA SER A 86 18.13 11.74 2.68
C SER A 86 18.64 10.82 1.56
N LEU A 87 18.71 11.40 0.35
CA LEU A 87 19.59 11.04 -0.78
C LEU A 87 19.12 10.16 -1.95
N THR A 88 17.86 9.72 -2.09
CA THR A 88 17.46 9.00 -3.34
C THR A 88 16.10 9.37 -3.94
N CYS A 89 15.40 10.39 -3.43
CA CYS A 89 14.17 10.90 -4.06
C CYS A 89 14.49 11.91 -5.17
N ARG A 90 15.17 11.47 -6.22
CA ARG A 90 15.13 12.16 -7.52
C ARG A 90 14.73 11.11 -8.54
N ARG A 91 13.55 11.30 -9.15
CA ARG A 91 13.13 10.71 -10.44
C ARG A 91 12.20 9.49 -10.46
N LEU A 92 11.28 9.33 -9.50
CA LEU A 92 10.11 8.44 -9.67
C LEU A 92 8.83 9.10 -9.11
N ASP A 93 8.25 10.00 -9.89
CA ASP A 93 7.03 10.76 -9.62
C ASP A 93 5.76 9.96 -9.94
N ARG A 94 5.44 8.87 -9.20
CA ARG A 94 4.25 8.06 -9.51
C ARG A 94 3.70 7.25 -8.30
N MET A 95 2.42 7.41 -7.92
CA MET A 95 1.80 6.82 -6.71
C MET A 95 1.24 5.43 -6.94
N GLN A 96 1.99 4.42 -6.52
CA GLN A 96 1.59 3.02 -6.64
C GLN A 96 0.32 2.73 -5.83
N ASN A 97 -0.51 1.77 -6.27
CA ASN A 97 -1.62 1.24 -5.46
C ASN A 97 -1.14 0.45 -4.23
N SER A 98 0.18 0.27 -4.09
CA SER A 98 0.80 -0.37 -2.94
C SER A 98 1.95 0.46 -2.37
N ILE A 99 1.99 0.55 -1.04
CA ILE A 99 3.15 1.08 -0.29
C ILE A 99 3.64 0.02 0.67
N VAL A 100 4.96 -0.14 0.74
CA VAL A 100 5.64 -1.11 1.60
C VAL A 100 6.61 -0.37 2.51
N ILE A 101 6.36 -0.41 3.81
CA ILE A 101 7.16 0.23 4.84
C ILE A 101 8.06 -0.83 5.48
N VAL A 102 9.36 -0.57 5.46
CA VAL A 102 10.40 -1.47 5.97
C VAL A 102 11.36 -0.71 6.90
N PRO A 103 11.97 -1.40 7.87
CA PRO A 103 13.04 -0.83 8.69
C PRO A 103 14.28 -0.57 7.84
N ALA A 104 15.12 0.39 8.22
CA ALA A 104 16.35 0.72 7.50
C ALA A 104 17.31 -0.48 7.35
N ASN A 105 17.34 -1.38 8.35
CA ASN A 105 18.21 -2.56 8.38
C ASN A 105 17.59 -3.80 7.70
N HIS A 106 16.59 -3.62 6.83
CA HIS A 106 15.87 -4.73 6.22
C HIS A 106 16.69 -5.48 5.16
N ARG A 107 16.57 -6.82 5.12
CA ARG A 107 17.27 -7.70 4.16
C ARG A 107 16.97 -7.41 2.69
N ILE A 108 15.87 -6.70 2.40
CA ILE A 108 15.51 -6.27 1.04
C ILE A 108 16.59 -5.35 0.44
N PHE A 109 17.27 -4.56 1.28
CA PHE A 109 18.31 -3.64 0.82
C PHE A 109 19.61 -4.35 0.44
N GLN A 110 19.80 -5.60 0.87
CA GLN A 110 20.95 -6.41 0.49
C GLN A 110 20.84 -6.94 -0.95
N ASN A 111 19.63 -7.01 -1.53
CA ASN A 111 19.37 -7.62 -2.83
C ASN A 111 18.76 -6.62 -3.83
N PRO A 112 19.54 -5.95 -4.70
CA PRO A 112 19.02 -4.96 -5.66
C PRO A 112 18.01 -5.54 -6.67
N LYS A 113 18.03 -6.87 -6.89
CA LYS A 113 17.12 -7.57 -7.82
C LYS A 113 15.69 -7.70 -7.29
N THR A 114 15.46 -7.59 -5.99
CA THR A 114 14.12 -7.74 -5.40
C THR A 114 13.33 -6.44 -5.46
N PHE A 115 13.97 -5.27 -5.49
CA PHE A 115 13.27 -3.97 -5.58
C PHE A 115 12.32 -3.86 -6.77
N LYS A 116 12.69 -4.42 -7.93
CA LYS A 116 11.84 -4.44 -9.12
C LYS A 116 10.59 -5.33 -8.98
N LYS A 117 10.57 -6.21 -7.97
CA LYS A 117 9.47 -7.13 -7.66
C LYS A 117 8.58 -6.61 -6.52
N HIS A 118 8.83 -5.42 -6.01
CA HIS A 118 8.09 -4.87 -4.88
C HIS A 118 7.56 -3.47 -5.22
N GLY A 119 6.52 -3.05 -4.49
CA GLY A 119 5.86 -1.76 -4.71
C GLY A 119 6.73 -0.59 -4.25
N THR A 120 6.14 0.58 -3.96
CA THR A 120 6.90 1.70 -3.41
C THR A 120 7.43 1.31 -2.03
N ILE A 121 8.75 1.16 -1.89
CA ILE A 121 9.38 0.82 -0.61
C ILE A 121 9.79 2.09 0.11
N PHE A 122 9.29 2.28 1.32
CA PHE A 122 9.68 3.34 2.25
C PHE A 122 10.52 2.76 3.38
N ARG A 123 11.68 3.37 3.63
CA ARG A 123 12.56 3.02 4.75
C ARG A 123 12.32 3.95 5.92
N ILE A 124 12.21 3.40 7.12
CA ILE A 124 12.13 4.17 8.37
C ILE A 124 13.22 3.68 9.32
N ALA A 125 13.88 4.62 10.02
CA ALA A 125 14.85 4.33 11.07
C ALA A 125 14.13 3.90 12.37
N GLU A 126 13.46 2.76 12.30
CA GLU A 126 12.80 2.12 13.44
C GLU A 126 12.71 0.62 13.21
N GLU A 127 13.10 -0.15 14.21
CA GLU A 127 13.19 -1.61 14.12
C GLU A 127 12.02 -2.30 14.80
N LYS A 128 11.43 -1.66 15.82
CA LYS A 128 10.33 -2.24 16.58
C LYS A 128 9.04 -2.14 15.76
N PRO A 129 8.34 -3.25 15.44
CA PRO A 129 7.17 -3.24 14.57
C PRO A 129 6.06 -2.27 14.99
N ILE A 130 5.83 -2.12 16.30
CA ILE A 130 4.83 -1.19 16.83
C ILE A 130 5.26 0.27 16.63
N LYS A 131 6.55 0.57 16.81
CA LYS A 131 7.06 1.93 16.58
C LYS A 131 7.14 2.26 15.09
N LEU A 132 7.36 1.25 14.24
CA LEU A 132 7.40 1.41 12.79
C LEU A 132 6.05 1.89 12.26
N ILE A 133 4.94 1.30 12.72
CA ILE A 133 3.60 1.76 12.33
C ILE A 133 3.28 3.15 12.90
N ILE A 134 3.69 3.46 14.13
CA ILE A 134 3.51 4.80 14.73
C ILE A 134 4.23 5.87 13.92
N LYS A 135 5.51 5.64 13.56
CA LYS A 135 6.28 6.59 12.75
C LYS A 135 5.73 6.71 11.32
N ALA A 136 5.20 5.63 10.76
CA ALA A 136 4.62 5.64 9.41
C ALA A 136 3.21 6.24 9.36
N MET A 137 2.49 6.30 10.49
CA MET A 137 1.06 6.64 10.54
C MET A 137 0.72 7.98 9.90
N PRO A 138 1.41 9.11 10.18
CA PRO A 138 1.08 10.39 9.57
C PRO A 138 1.14 10.31 8.04
N GLY A 139 2.09 9.52 7.57
CA GLY A 139 2.30 9.28 6.18
C GLY A 139 1.29 8.37 5.49
N ILE A 140 0.87 7.32 6.19
CA ILE A 140 -0.22 6.45 5.76
C ILE A 140 -1.51 7.27 5.67
N GLN A 141 -1.78 8.14 6.64
CA GLN A 141 -2.94 9.03 6.62
C GLN A 141 -2.95 9.93 5.40
N SER A 142 -1.82 10.60 5.08
CA SER A 142 -1.72 11.41 3.85
C SER A 142 -1.96 10.59 2.58
N TYR A 143 -1.39 9.38 2.50
CA TYR A 143 -1.61 8.47 1.38
C TYR A 143 -3.09 8.08 1.21
N ILE A 144 -3.78 7.76 2.32
CA ILE A 144 -5.18 7.36 2.29
C ILE A 144 -6.09 8.53 1.93
N GLN A 145 -5.87 9.70 2.55
CA GLN A 145 -6.67 10.89 2.31
C GLN A 145 -6.70 11.28 0.84
N GLU A 146 -5.59 11.16 0.13
CA GLU A 146 -5.53 11.47 -1.29
C GLU A 146 -6.15 10.37 -2.18
N LYS A 147 -5.91 9.09 -1.84
CA LYS A 147 -6.54 7.96 -2.56
C LYS A 147 -8.06 7.98 -2.46
N LEU A 148 -8.61 8.48 -1.36
CA LEU A 148 -10.05 8.63 -1.14
C LEU A 148 -10.58 10.02 -1.55
N GLY A 149 -9.76 11.06 -1.47
CA GLY A 149 -10.13 12.44 -1.82
C GLY A 149 -10.24 12.71 -3.32
N SER A 150 -9.76 11.79 -4.16
CA SER A 150 -9.89 11.84 -5.63
C SER A 150 -11.27 11.37 -6.14
N SER A 151 -12.36 11.70 -5.45
CA SER A 151 -13.72 11.43 -5.93
C SER A 151 -14.30 12.67 -6.63
N PRO A 152 -14.73 12.59 -7.90
CA PRO A 152 -15.45 13.69 -8.54
C PRO A 152 -16.88 13.81 -7.99
N HIS A 153 -17.24 15.03 -7.58
CA HIS A 153 -18.57 15.60 -7.38
C HIS A 153 -19.49 15.02 -6.29
N ALA A 154 -19.63 15.77 -5.21
CA ALA A 154 -20.86 15.90 -4.43
C ALA A 154 -21.19 17.39 -4.22
N ASN A 155 -21.43 18.13 -5.32
CA ASN A 155 -22.08 19.44 -5.23
C ASN A 155 -23.60 19.22 -5.10
N GLY A 156 -24.02 18.80 -3.91
CA GLY A 156 -25.40 18.87 -3.46
C GLY A 156 -25.61 20.08 -2.56
N THR A 157 -25.36 21.29 -3.07
CA THR A 157 -25.78 22.51 -2.37
C THR A 157 -27.23 22.80 -2.74
N THR A 158 -28.17 22.22 -2.00
CA THR A 158 -29.48 22.84 -1.81
C THR A 158 -29.27 24.04 -0.89
N LYS A 159 -29.30 25.26 -1.45
CA LYS A 159 -29.46 26.47 -0.66
C LYS A 159 -30.94 26.60 -0.23
N PRO A 160 -31.21 27.16 0.97
CA PRO A 160 -32.55 27.46 1.45
C PRO A 160 -33.22 28.57 0.64
#